data_AF-C7LS55-F1
#
_entry.id   AF-C7LS55-F1
#
_cell.length_a   1.000
_cell.length_b   1.000
_cell.length_c   1.000
_cell.angle_alpha   90.00
_cell.angle_beta   90.00
_cell.angle_gamma   90.00
#
_symmetry.space_group_name_H-M   'P 1'
#
loop_
_entity.id
_entity.type
_entity.pdbx_description
1 polymer ?
#
loop_
_entity_poly.entity_id
_entity_poly.type
_entity_poly.pdbx_seq_one_letter_code
_entity_poly.pdbx_strand_id
1 'polypeptide(L)'
;MKAKDFDKKFDQGTEDIMSSLDLSTARRVNQEQRRINVDFPVWVVDSLDREAARIGVTRQSIIKVWLVERLKAEAANKCHACAAEK
;
A
#
# COMPACT_ATOMS: atom_id res chain seq x y z
N MET A 1 -16.54 18.01 21.50
CA MET A 1 -18.02 17.92 21.44
C MET A 1 -18.48 16.53 21.87
N LYS A 2 -19.77 16.29 22.08
CA LYS A 2 -20.29 14.93 22.31
C LYS A 2 -20.37 14.18 20.98
N ALA A 3 -20.16 12.86 20.99
CA ALA A 3 -20.15 12.03 19.76
C ALA A 3 -21.41 12.20 18.90
N LYS A 4 -22.60 12.27 19.51
CA LYS A 4 -23.88 12.46 18.79
C LYS A 4 -23.96 13.77 18.01
N ASP A 5 -23.33 14.83 18.52
CA ASP A 5 -23.32 16.14 17.85
C ASP A 5 -22.28 16.16 16.73
N PHE A 6 -21.20 15.38 16.85
CA PHE A 6 -20.20 15.18 15.81
C PHE A 6 -20.80 14.41 14.64
N ASP A 7 -21.44 13.26 14.90
CA ASP A 7 -22.08 12.43 13.86
C ASP A 7 -23.11 13.24 13.07
N LYS A 8 -23.98 13.99 13.75
CA LYS A 8 -24.99 14.82 13.09
C LYS A 8 -24.38 15.88 12.17
N LYS A 9 -23.25 16.48 12.57
CA LYS A 9 -22.55 17.50 11.75
C LYS A 9 -21.75 16.87 10.61
N PHE A 10 -21.15 15.70 10.83
CA PHE A 10 -20.50 14.90 9.81
C PHE A 10 -21.50 14.52 8.70
N ASP A 11 -22.65 13.97 9.08
CA ASP A 11 -23.68 13.50 8.15
C ASP A 11 -24.38 14.64 7.39
N GLN A 12 -24.51 15.81 8.01
CA GLN A 12 -25.13 16.98 7.37
C GLN A 12 -24.22 17.68 6.36
N GLY A 13 -22.91 17.39 6.34
CA GLY A 13 -21.94 17.88 5.35
C GLY A 13 -21.84 19.41 5.23
N THR A 14 -22.40 20.16 6.17
CA THR A 14 -22.62 21.61 6.08
C THR A 14 -21.60 22.41 6.91
N GLU A 15 -20.86 21.76 7.80
CA GLU A 15 -19.85 22.39 8.65
C GLU A 15 -18.50 21.67 8.51
N ASP A 16 -17.42 22.47 8.46
CA ASP A 16 -16.05 21.95 8.46
C ASP A 16 -15.66 21.43 9.85
N ILE A 17 -15.85 20.12 10.03
CA ILE A 17 -15.54 19.37 11.26
C ILE A 17 -14.04 19.27 11.55
N MET A 18 -13.17 19.66 10.61
CA MET A 18 -11.70 19.58 10.76
C MET A 18 -11.19 20.33 12.00
N SER A 19 -11.86 21.42 12.37
CA SER A 19 -11.55 22.22 13.57
C SER A 19 -11.78 21.48 14.90
N SER A 20 -12.58 20.39 14.87
CA SER A 20 -12.93 19.58 16.04
C SER A 20 -12.13 18.27 16.16
N LEU A 21 -11.31 17.95 15.15
CA LEU A 21 -10.45 16.78 15.10
C LEU A 21 -9.05 17.11 15.66
N ASP A 22 -8.57 16.28 16.58
CA ASP A 22 -7.17 16.32 17.01
C ASP A 22 -6.29 15.61 15.97
N LEU A 23 -5.66 16.40 15.10
CA LEU A 23 -4.78 15.91 14.04
C LEU A 23 -3.31 15.75 14.49
N SER A 24 -2.99 15.98 15.77
CA SER A 24 -1.61 15.89 16.27
C SER A 24 -0.96 14.52 16.02
N THR A 25 -1.78 13.46 15.94
CA THR A 25 -1.37 12.08 15.65
C THR A 25 -1.75 11.60 14.25
N ALA A 26 -2.37 12.47 13.44
CA ALA A 26 -2.80 12.12 12.09
C ALA A 26 -1.58 11.89 11.20
N ARG A 27 -1.32 10.63 10.87
CA ARG A 27 -0.25 10.23 9.95
C ARG A 27 -0.81 9.41 8.80
N ARG A 28 -0.24 9.60 7.62
CA ARG A 28 -0.51 8.73 6.48
C ARG A 28 0.27 7.43 6.66
N VAL A 29 -0.45 6.37 7.02
CA VAL A 29 0.12 5.01 7.04
C VAL A 29 0.73 4.67 5.68
N ASN A 30 1.88 3.96 5.70
CA ASN A 30 2.65 3.55 4.52
C ASN A 30 3.42 4.66 3.76
N GLN A 31 3.69 5.81 4.38
CA GLN A 31 4.59 6.82 3.79
C GLN A 31 6.07 6.62 4.10
N GLU A 32 6.39 5.94 5.20
CA GLU A 32 7.78 5.70 5.60
C GLU A 32 8.45 4.69 4.66
N GLN A 33 9.49 5.12 3.96
CA GLN A 33 10.27 4.27 3.07
C GLN A 33 11.45 3.67 3.85
N ARG A 34 11.55 2.34 3.88
CA ARG A 34 12.71 1.62 4.41
C ARG A 34 13.57 1.11 3.24
N ARG A 35 14.88 1.42 3.27
CA ARG A 35 15.85 0.87 2.30
C ARG A 35 16.24 -0.55 2.71
N ILE A 36 16.33 -1.43 1.72
CA ILE A 36 16.81 -2.81 1.88
C ILE A 36 17.87 -3.09 0.82
N ASN A 37 18.90 -3.84 1.19
CA ASN A 37 19.93 -4.32 0.27
C ASN A 37 19.66 -5.80 -0.02
N VAL A 38 19.71 -6.19 -1.29
CA VAL A 38 19.45 -7.56 -1.73
C VAL A 38 20.41 -7.89 -2.85
N ASP A 39 21.03 -9.07 -2.77
CA ASP A 39 21.88 -9.60 -3.83
C ASP A 39 21.07 -10.53 -4.74
N PHE A 40 21.31 -10.42 -6.05
CA PHE A 40 20.70 -11.26 -7.07
C PHE A 40 21.77 -11.91 -7.95
N PRO A 41 21.56 -13.16 -8.41
CA PRO A 41 22.40 -13.75 -9.45
C PRO A 41 22.42 -12.88 -10.71
N VAL A 42 23.57 -12.85 -11.41
CA VAL A 42 23.77 -12.02 -12.61
C VAL A 42 22.66 -12.23 -13.65
N TRP A 43 22.30 -13.48 -13.93
CA TRP A 43 21.26 -13.81 -14.91
C TRP A 43 19.88 -13.25 -14.55
N VAL A 44 19.58 -13.08 -13.25
CA VAL A 44 18.33 -12.47 -12.78
C VAL A 44 18.36 -10.98 -13.07
N VAL A 45 19.48 -10.31 -12.78
CA VAL A 45 19.66 -8.87 -13.03
C VAL A 45 19.52 -8.57 -14.51
N ASP A 46 20.18 -9.35 -15.37
CA ASP A 46 20.09 -9.21 -16.83
C ASP A 46 18.65 -9.38 -17.34
N SER A 47 17.92 -10.34 -16.78
CA SER A 47 16.52 -10.57 -17.12
C SER A 47 15.63 -9.40 -16.68
N LEU A 48 15.85 -8.88 -15.47
CA LEU A 48 15.14 -7.70 -14.96
C LEU A 48 15.40 -6.45 -15.80
N ASP A 49 16.64 -6.24 -16.24
CA ASP A 49 17.01 -5.09 -17.06
C ASP A 49 16.34 -5.10 -18.42
N ARG A 50 16.32 -6.26 -19.09
CA ARG A 50 15.63 -6.41 -20.38
C ARG A 50 14.15 -6.07 -20.24
N GLU A 51 13.53 -6.52 -19.17
CA GLU A 51 12.10 -6.29 -18.95
C GLU A 51 11.81 -4.84 -18.54
N ALA A 52 12.65 -4.25 -17.70
CA ALA A 52 12.58 -2.84 -17.33
C ALA A 52 12.72 -1.95 -18.58
N ALA A 53 13.67 -2.26 -19.46
CA ALA A 53 13.86 -1.55 -20.73
C ALA A 53 12.66 -1.71 -21.67
N ARG A 54 12.09 -2.91 -21.78
CA ARG A 54 10.91 -3.20 -22.60
C ARG A 54 9.69 -2.36 -22.20
N ILE A 55 9.49 -2.16 -20.89
CA ILE A 55 8.37 -1.41 -20.33
C ILE A 55 8.70 0.09 -20.22
N GLY A 56 9.98 0.47 -20.29
CA GLY A 56 10.44 1.86 -20.18
C GLY A 56 10.50 2.36 -18.74
N VAL A 57 10.85 1.49 -17.80
CA VAL A 57 10.96 1.82 -16.36
C VAL A 57 12.34 1.46 -15.81
N THR A 58 12.65 1.91 -14.60
CA THR A 58 13.89 1.52 -13.93
C THR A 58 13.79 0.10 -13.35
N ARG A 59 14.94 -0.56 -13.16
CA ARG A 59 15.03 -1.85 -12.46
C ARG A 59 14.34 -1.82 -11.09
N GLN A 60 14.50 -0.74 -10.35
CA GLN A 60 13.90 -0.57 -9.02
C GLN A 60 12.38 -0.49 -9.09
N SER A 61 11.85 0.20 -10.10
CA SER A 61 10.41 0.33 -10.34
C SER A 61 9.77 -1.02 -10.66
N ILE A 62 10.38 -1.81 -11.55
CA ILE A 62 9.82 -3.12 -11.92
C ILE A 62 9.84 -4.09 -10.74
N ILE A 63 10.93 -4.12 -9.96
CA ILE A 63 11.03 -4.94 -8.73
C ILE A 63 9.90 -4.56 -7.76
N LYS A 64 9.66 -3.26 -7.57
CA LYS A 64 8.61 -2.77 -6.66
C LYS A 64 7.21 -3.22 -7.10
N VAL A 65 6.89 -3.10 -8.38
CA VAL A 65 5.56 -3.47 -8.91
C VAL A 65 5.34 -4.97 -8.74
N TRP A 66 6.27 -5.80 -9.22
CA TRP A 66 6.15 -7.25 -9.14
C TRP A 66 6.10 -7.78 -7.72
N LEU A 67 6.87 -7.20 -6.80
CA LEU A 67 6.82 -7.59 -5.39
C LEU A 67 5.43 -7.33 -4.79
N VAL A 68 4.84 -6.17 -5.06
CA VAL A 68 3.49 -5.84 -4.58
C VAL A 68 2.44 -6.77 -5.20
N GLU A 69 2.54 -7.04 -6.50
CA GLU A 69 1.64 -7.97 -7.20
C GLU A 69 1.72 -9.37 -6.61
N ARG A 70 2.95 -9.88 -6.38
CA ARG A 70 3.15 -11.20 -5.79
C ARG A 70 2.61 -11.26 -4.37
N LEU A 71 2.86 -10.25 -3.54
CA LEU A 71 2.33 -10.19 -2.17
C LEU A 71 0.80 -10.15 -2.14
N LYS A 72 0.16 -9.44 -3.07
CA LYS A 72 -1.30 -9.43 -3.21
C LYS A 72 -1.84 -10.80 -3.62
N ALA A 73 -1.21 -11.45 -4.58
CA ALA A 73 -1.60 -12.79 -5.02
C ALA A 73 -1.49 -13.83 -3.88
N GLU A 74 -0.41 -13.76 -3.09
CA GLU A 74 -0.23 -14.60 -1.90
C GLU A 74 -1.30 -14.34 -0.83
N ALA A 75 -1.64 -13.08 -0.58
CA ALA A 75 -2.69 -12.71 0.36
C ALA A 75 -4.07 -13.23 -0.11
N ALA A 76 -4.36 -13.12 -1.41
CA ALA A 76 -5.58 -13.66 -1.99
C ALA A 76 -5.65 -15.20 -1.84
N ASN A 77 -4.56 -15.91 -2.16
CA ASN A 77 -4.49 -17.36 -2.00
C ASN A 77 -4.72 -17.82 -0.55
N LYS A 78 -4.17 -17.10 0.43
CA LYS A 78 -4.42 -17.38 1.86
C LYS A 78 -5.89 -17.17 2.24
N CYS A 79 -6.55 -16.15 1.66
CA CYS A 79 -7.97 -15.93 1.87
C CYS A 79 -8.84 -17.07 1.30
N HIS A 80 -8.44 -17.65 0.16
CA HIS A 80 -9.14 -18.80 -0.42
C HIS A 80 -8.95 -20.08 0.41
N ALA A 81 -7.77 -20.32 0.98
CA ALA A 81 -7.53 -21.47 1.85
C ALA A 81 -8.37 -21.41 3.14
N CYS A 82 -8.55 -20.23 3.72
CA CYS A 82 -9.34 -20.06 4.96
C CYS A 82 -10.86 -20.20 4.75
N ALA A 83 -11.36 -20.07 3.52
CA ALA A 83 -12.78 -20.22 3.17
C ALA A 83 -13.17 -21.67 2.84
N ALA A 84 -12.20 -22.56 2.59
CA ALA A 84 -12.43 -23.97 2.28
C ALA A 84 -12.52 -24.87 3.53
N GLU A 85 -12.29 -24.31 4.73
CA GLU A 85 -12.32 -25.03 6.02
C GLU A 85 -13.52 -24.64 6.92
N LYS A 86 -14.59 -24.09 6.34
CA LYS A 86 -15.87 -23.88 7.04
C LYS A 86 -17.03 -24.57 6.34
#